data_AF-A0A8S0ZI62-F1
#
_entry.id   AF-A0A8S0ZI62-F1
#
_cell.length_a   1.000
_cell.length_b   1.000
_cell.length_c   1.000
_cell.angle_alpha   90.00
_cell.angle_beta   90.00
_cell.angle_gamma   90.00
#
_symmetry.space_group_name_H-M   'P 1'
#
loop_
_entity.id
_entity.type
_entity.pdbx_description
1 polymer ?
#
loop_
_entity_poly.entity_id
_entity_poly.type
_entity_poly.pdbx_seq_one_letter_code
_entity_poly.pdbx_strand_id
1 'polypeptide(L)'
;MDSKIVVFICLACAASASIIAPGLPLARVDPLPQYSYGYDVQDALTGDYKGHQEHRNGDLVTGSYSVVDPDGTRRIVDYTADSLNGFNAVVRREPLVFPAPAKVLAPAPVVAPAPILARAPVFAPAPAPFLTPRLPSPYYF
;
A
#
# COMPACT_ATOMS: atom_id res chain seq x y z
N MET A 1 29.49 1.12 -53.85
CA MET A 1 30.13 0.19 -54.80
C MET A 1 31.12 -0.66 -54.01
N ASP A 2 31.04 -1.96 -53.77
CA ASP A 2 30.02 -3.01 -53.93
C ASP A 2 30.47 -4.18 -53.06
N SER A 3 29.47 -4.93 -52.57
CA SER A 3 29.55 -6.16 -51.78
C SER A 3 30.56 -7.19 -52.29
N LYS A 4 31.21 -7.93 -51.37
CA LYS A 4 31.55 -9.38 -51.45
C LYS A 4 32.42 -9.82 -50.25
N ILE A 5 31.79 -10.19 -49.14
CA ILE A 5 32.36 -11.17 -48.21
C ILE A 5 31.36 -12.32 -48.16
N VAL A 6 31.55 -13.30 -49.05
CA VAL A 6 30.91 -14.61 -48.99
C VAL A 6 31.93 -15.63 -49.51
N VAL A 7 32.57 -16.37 -48.60
CA VAL A 7 32.99 -17.79 -48.75
C VAL A 7 33.07 -18.35 -47.32
N PHE A 8 32.03 -19.05 -46.85
CA PHE A 8 31.94 -20.52 -46.83
C PHE A 8 33.03 -21.21 -45.96
N ILE A 9 32.76 -21.35 -44.66
CA ILE A 9 33.20 -22.53 -43.89
C ILE A 9 31.96 -23.07 -43.18
N CYS A 10 31.24 -23.89 -43.93
CA CYS A 10 30.32 -24.88 -43.39
C CYS A 10 31.15 -26.15 -43.15
N LEU A 11 31.23 -26.61 -41.91
CA LEU A 11 31.26 -28.03 -41.49
C LEU A 11 31.94 -28.18 -40.11
N ALA A 12 31.12 -28.33 -39.07
CA ALA A 12 31.42 -29.25 -37.97
C ALA A 12 30.10 -29.62 -37.29
N CYS A 13 29.44 -30.64 -37.87
CA CYS A 13 28.48 -31.44 -37.13
C CYS A 13 29.19 -32.05 -35.92
N ALA A 14 28.76 -31.69 -34.72
CA ALA A 14 28.87 -32.57 -33.58
C ALA A 14 27.50 -32.57 -32.92
N ALA A 15 26.70 -33.57 -33.31
CA ALA A 15 25.48 -33.93 -32.61
C ALA A 15 25.84 -34.24 -31.15
N SER A 16 25.49 -33.34 -30.24
CA SER A 16 25.40 -33.68 -28.83
C SER A 16 24.20 -34.62 -28.69
N ALA A 17 24.51 -35.91 -28.57
CA ALA A 17 23.55 -36.94 -28.24
C ALA A 17 22.86 -36.57 -26.92
N SER A 18 21.59 -36.20 -26.98
CA SER A 18 20.75 -36.10 -25.80
C SER A 18 20.67 -37.49 -25.18
N ILE A 19 21.28 -37.65 -24.00
CA ILE A 19 21.02 -38.80 -23.14
C ILE A 19 19.55 -38.68 -22.72
N ILE A 20 18.67 -39.40 -23.43
CA ILE A 20 17.29 -39.60 -22.99
C ILE A 20 17.40 -40.54 -21.78
N ALA A 21 17.32 -40.00 -20.57
CA ALA A 21 17.09 -40.81 -19.39
C ALA A 21 15.73 -41.51 -19.56
N PRO A 22 15.67 -42.84 -19.71
CA PRO A 22 14.40 -43.54 -19.82
C PRO A 22 13.80 -43.59 -18.42
N GLY A 23 12.62 -43.00 -18.22
CA GLY A 23 11.83 -43.24 -17.01
C GLY A 23 11.42 -42.04 -16.19
N LEU A 24 11.66 -40.79 -16.63
CA LEU A 24 10.79 -39.71 -16.16
C LEU A 24 9.40 -39.97 -16.77
N PRO A 25 8.32 -40.01 -15.97
CA PRO A 25 6.98 -40.07 -16.55
C PRO A 25 6.87 -38.90 -17.51
N LEU A 26 6.69 -39.18 -18.80
CA LEU A 26 6.27 -38.17 -19.76
C LEU A 26 5.09 -37.47 -19.08
N ALA A 27 5.23 -36.18 -18.78
CA ALA A 27 4.16 -35.40 -18.18
C ALA A 27 2.90 -35.73 -18.99
N ARG A 28 1.91 -36.36 -18.36
CA ARG A 28 0.69 -36.76 -19.04
C ARG A 28 0.03 -35.46 -19.50
N VAL A 29 0.16 -35.16 -20.78
CA VAL A 29 -0.50 -34.03 -21.41
C VAL A 29 -1.99 -34.34 -21.35
N ASP A 30 -2.72 -33.55 -20.57
CA ASP A 30 -4.18 -33.59 -20.58
C ASP A 30 -4.65 -33.09 -21.95
N PRO A 31 -5.41 -33.90 -22.72
CA PRO A 31 -5.93 -33.46 -24.01
C PRO A 31 -6.97 -32.34 -23.89
N LEU A 32 -7.54 -32.10 -22.70
CA LEU A 32 -8.50 -31.02 -22.46
C LEU A 32 -8.17 -30.32 -21.12
N PRO A 33 -7.08 -29.53 -21.05
CA PRO A 33 -6.65 -28.92 -19.80
C PRO A 33 -7.70 -27.94 -19.28
N GLN A 34 -8.02 -28.07 -17.99
CA GLN A 34 -9.00 -27.22 -17.31
C GLN A 34 -8.42 -26.64 -16.03
N TYR A 35 -8.65 -25.36 -15.81
CA TYR A 35 -8.39 -24.72 -14.52
C TYR A 35 -9.31 -23.52 -14.31
N SER A 36 -9.44 -23.11 -13.05
CA SER A 36 -10.01 -21.83 -12.66
C SER A 36 -9.25 -21.29 -11.48
N TYR A 37 -8.87 -20.01 -11.51
CA TYR A 37 -8.27 -19.35 -10.36
C TYR A 37 -8.69 -17.89 -10.32
N GLY A 38 -8.52 -17.28 -9.16
CA GLY A 38 -8.66 -15.84 -9.01
C GLY A 38 -8.11 -15.36 -7.68
N TYR A 39 -7.85 -14.06 -7.61
CA TYR A 39 -7.46 -13.36 -6.39
C TYR A 39 -8.06 -11.96 -6.37
N ASP A 40 -8.12 -11.40 -5.17
CA ASP A 40 -8.60 -10.05 -4.91
C ASP A 40 -7.77 -9.42 -3.79
N VAL A 41 -7.45 -8.14 -3.95
CA VAL A 41 -6.71 -7.33 -2.99
C VAL A 41 -7.51 -6.06 -2.73
N GLN A 42 -7.82 -5.83 -1.45
CA GLN A 42 -8.53 -4.65 -0.95
C GLN A 42 -7.77 -4.10 0.26
N ASP A 43 -6.73 -3.32 0.01
CA ASP A 43 -5.94 -2.69 1.07
C ASP A 43 -6.19 -1.18 1.12
N ALA A 44 -6.98 -0.76 2.11
CA ALA A 44 -7.29 0.65 2.33
C ALA A 44 -6.11 1.47 2.86
N LEU A 45 -5.09 0.84 3.47
CA LEU A 45 -3.93 1.54 4.00
C LEU A 45 -2.97 1.95 2.88
N THR A 46 -2.70 1.03 1.96
CA THR A 46 -1.82 1.29 0.81
C THR A 46 -2.57 1.86 -0.40
N GLY A 47 -3.90 1.74 -0.42
CA GLY A 47 -4.75 2.10 -1.56
C GLY A 47 -4.73 1.08 -2.69
N ASP A 48 -4.27 -0.15 -2.41
CA ASP A 48 -4.15 -1.21 -3.39
C ASP A 48 -5.48 -1.94 -3.57
N TYR A 49 -6.09 -1.70 -4.73
CA TYR A 49 -7.31 -2.36 -5.17
C TYR A 49 -7.08 -3.00 -6.53
N LYS A 50 -7.00 -4.33 -6.54
CA LYS A 50 -6.85 -5.13 -7.76
C LYS A 50 -7.48 -6.49 -7.59
N GLY A 51 -7.90 -7.06 -8.71
CA GLY A 51 -8.44 -8.41 -8.73
C GLY A 51 -8.20 -9.04 -10.08
N HIS A 52 -8.19 -10.37 -10.11
CA HIS A 52 -7.98 -11.15 -11.32
C HIS A 52 -8.72 -12.47 -11.18
N GLN A 53 -9.33 -12.91 -12.26
CA GLN A 53 -9.90 -14.24 -12.40
C GLN A 53 -9.62 -14.78 -13.80
N GLU A 54 -9.37 -16.08 -13.90
CA GLU A 54 -9.17 -16.76 -15.17
C GLU A 54 -9.75 -18.16 -15.12
N HIS A 55 -10.35 -18.55 -16.22
CA HIS A 55 -10.85 -19.89 -16.47
C HIS A 55 -10.25 -20.40 -17.78
N ARG A 56 -9.83 -21.66 -17.79
CA ARG A 56 -9.44 -22.38 -18.99
C ARG A 56 -10.28 -23.63 -19.15
N ASN A 57 -10.71 -23.85 -20.39
CA ASN A 57 -11.32 -25.07 -20.85
C ASN A 57 -10.76 -25.48 -22.21
N GLY A 58 -9.85 -26.45 -22.22
CA GLY A 58 -9.18 -26.88 -23.43
C GLY A 58 -8.27 -25.78 -23.99
N ASP A 59 -8.60 -25.32 -25.19
CA ASP A 59 -7.88 -24.24 -25.89
C ASP A 59 -8.42 -22.84 -25.58
N LEU A 60 -9.61 -22.74 -24.96
CA LEU A 60 -10.22 -21.47 -24.62
C LEU A 60 -9.80 -21.04 -23.22
N VAL A 61 -9.18 -19.86 -23.13
CA VAL A 61 -8.95 -19.14 -21.88
C VAL A 61 -9.82 -17.89 -21.87
N THR A 62 -10.51 -17.63 -20.77
CA THR A 62 -11.26 -16.40 -20.55
C THR A 62 -10.95 -15.86 -19.17
N GLY A 63 -10.84 -14.56 -19.02
CA GLY A 63 -10.63 -13.97 -17.70
C GLY A 63 -10.87 -12.48 -17.68
N SER A 64 -10.74 -11.91 -16.50
CA SER A 64 -10.67 -10.47 -16.34
C SER A 64 -9.71 -10.09 -15.22
N TYR A 65 -9.02 -8.97 -15.40
CA TYR A 65 -8.28 -8.35 -14.31
C TYR A 65 -8.71 -6.90 -14.15
N SER A 66 -8.49 -6.37 -12.95
CA SER A 66 -8.70 -4.96 -12.66
C SER A 66 -7.61 -4.37 -11.80
N VAL A 67 -7.33 -3.10 -12.04
CA VAL A 67 -6.33 -2.32 -11.29
C VAL A 67 -6.80 -0.87 -11.20
N VAL A 68 -6.53 -0.24 -10.06
CA VAL A 68 -6.65 1.21 -9.91
C VAL A 68 -5.44 1.89 -10.53
N ASP A 69 -5.67 2.68 -11.58
CA ASP A 69 -4.64 3.49 -12.22
C ASP A 69 -4.37 4.77 -11.39
N PRO A 70 -3.18 5.39 -11.53
CA PRO A 70 -2.81 6.58 -10.75
C PRO A 70 -3.71 7.80 -10.95
N ASP A 71 -4.50 7.81 -12.03
CA ASP A 71 -5.48 8.85 -12.33
C ASP A 71 -6.79 8.69 -11.51
N GLY A 72 -6.88 7.68 -10.65
CA GLY A 72 -8.05 7.39 -9.82
C GLY A 72 -9.18 6.68 -10.57
N THR A 73 -8.91 6.15 -11.77
CA THR A 73 -9.85 5.28 -12.48
C THR A 73 -9.54 3.81 -12.23
N ARG A 74 -10.57 2.96 -12.24
CA ARG A 74 -10.39 1.51 -12.29
C ARG A 74 -10.37 1.08 -13.74
N ARG A 75 -9.26 0.48 -14.14
CA ARG A 75 -9.15 -0.21 -15.42
C ARG A 75 -9.57 -1.66 -15.23
N ILE A 76 -10.48 -2.11 -16.07
CA ILE A 76 -10.91 -3.50 -16.20
C ILE A 76 -10.50 -3.98 -17.57
N VAL A 77 -9.91 -5.16 -17.64
CA VAL A 77 -9.58 -5.81 -18.90
C VAL A 77 -10.23 -7.18 -18.90
N ASP A 78 -11.19 -7.36 -19.78
CA ASP A 78 -11.80 -8.65 -20.06
C ASP A 78 -11.08 -9.25 -21.27
N TYR A 79 -10.66 -10.51 -21.17
CA TYR A 79 -9.85 -11.12 -22.22
C TYR A 79 -10.28 -12.54 -22.54
N THR A 80 -10.01 -12.94 -23.78
CA THR A 80 -10.17 -14.29 -24.31
C THR A 80 -8.91 -14.68 -25.07
N ALA A 81 -8.52 -15.95 -25.02
CA ALA A 81 -7.44 -16.49 -25.83
C ALA A 81 -7.83 -17.87 -26.36
N ASP A 82 -7.61 -18.09 -27.65
CA ASP A 82 -7.82 -19.38 -28.31
C ASP A 82 -6.84 -19.57 -29.48
N SER A 83 -6.74 -20.80 -29.99
CA SER A 83 -5.82 -21.17 -31.07
C SER A 83 -6.15 -20.55 -32.43
N LEU A 84 -7.39 -20.08 -32.64
CA LEU A 84 -7.89 -19.53 -33.91
C LEU A 84 -7.74 -18.00 -33.99
N ASN A 85 -8.16 -17.30 -32.95
CA ASN A 85 -8.23 -15.84 -32.87
C ASN A 85 -7.06 -15.23 -32.09
N GLY A 86 -6.25 -16.05 -31.42
CA GLY A 86 -5.20 -15.58 -30.52
C GLY A 86 -5.76 -14.87 -29.29
N PHE A 87 -4.96 -14.00 -28.69
CA PHE A 87 -5.36 -13.20 -27.52
C PHE A 87 -6.14 -11.95 -27.94
N ASN A 88 -7.32 -11.77 -27.37
CA ASN A 88 -8.18 -10.61 -27.57
C ASN A 88 -8.60 -10.03 -26.22
N ALA A 89 -8.61 -8.71 -26.10
CA ALA A 89 -8.96 -8.04 -24.85
C ALA A 89 -9.77 -6.77 -25.08
N VAL A 90 -10.76 -6.54 -24.22
CA VAL A 90 -11.56 -5.31 -24.17
C VAL A 90 -11.21 -4.58 -22.88
N VAL A 91 -10.75 -3.34 -23.03
CA VAL A 91 -10.34 -2.50 -21.90
C VAL A 91 -11.43 -1.47 -21.61
N ARG A 92 -11.85 -1.41 -20.35
CA ARG A 92 -12.83 -0.44 -19.83
C ARG A 92 -12.18 0.36 -18.70
N ARG A 93 -12.50 1.65 -18.63
CA ARG A 93 -12.09 2.51 -17.52
C ARG A 93 -13.33 3.11 -16.87
N GLU A 94 -13.42 2.99 -15.56
CA GLU A 94 -14.53 3.53 -14.77
C GLU A 94 -14.00 4.40 -13.62
N PRO A 95 -14.68 5.49 -13.24
CA PRO A 95 -14.34 6.25 -12.05
C PRO A 95 -14.46 5.40 -10.80
N LEU A 96 -13.54 5.57 -9.85
CA LEU A 96 -13.65 4.91 -8.55
C LEU A 96 -14.77 5.53 -7.72
N VAL A 97 -15.87 4.80 -7.57
CA VAL A 97 -16.93 5.14 -6.61
C VAL A 97 -16.59 4.47 -5.28
N PHE A 98 -15.60 5.02 -4.57
CA PHE A 98 -15.48 4.72 -3.15
C PHE A 98 -16.50 5.58 -2.39
N PRO A 99 -17.38 5.01 -1.54
CA PRO A 99 -18.02 5.84 -0.53
C PRO A 99 -16.88 6.49 0.26
N ALA A 100 -16.87 7.82 0.29
CA ALA A 100 -15.81 8.57 0.95
C ALA A 100 -15.56 7.96 2.34
N PRO A 101 -14.32 7.60 2.70
CA PRO A 101 -14.06 7.13 4.05
C PRO A 101 -14.59 8.21 4.97
N ALA A 102 -15.51 7.82 5.87
CA ALA A 102 -16.03 8.72 6.88
C ALA A 102 -14.81 9.38 7.52
N LYS A 103 -14.67 10.70 7.39
CA LYS A 103 -13.62 11.43 8.08
C LYS A 103 -13.74 11.03 9.54
N VAL A 104 -12.83 10.20 10.04
CA VAL A 104 -12.70 9.99 11.47
C VAL A 104 -12.27 11.34 11.98
N LEU A 105 -13.26 12.11 12.46
CA LEU A 105 -13.01 13.36 13.13
C LEU A 105 -12.05 13.01 14.25
N ALA A 106 -10.83 13.53 14.18
CA ALA A 106 -9.88 13.37 15.27
C ALA A 106 -10.63 13.75 16.56
N PRO A 107 -10.60 12.91 17.63
CA PRO A 107 -11.22 13.29 18.87
C PRO A 107 -10.70 14.68 19.23
N ALA A 108 -11.61 15.62 19.46
CA ALA A 108 -11.26 16.99 19.79
C ALA A 108 -10.20 16.96 20.90
N PRO A 109 -9.11 17.75 20.81
CA PRO A 109 -8.12 17.76 21.86
C PRO A 109 -8.84 18.10 23.18
N VAL A 110 -8.80 17.17 24.13
CA VAL A 110 -9.31 17.40 25.47
C VAL A 110 -8.45 18.54 26.03
N VAL A 111 -9.02 19.74 26.09
CA VAL A 111 -8.38 20.89 26.71
C VAL A 111 -8.21 20.51 28.17
N ALA A 112 -6.97 20.26 28.58
CA ALA A 112 -6.65 20.08 29.99
C ALA A 112 -7.13 21.33 30.75
N PRO A 113 -7.84 21.18 31.88
CA PRO A 113 -8.22 22.33 32.69
C PRO A 113 -6.96 23.12 33.04
N ALA A 114 -7.00 24.44 32.84
CA ALA A 114 -5.88 25.31 33.15
C ALA A 114 -5.45 25.10 34.62
N PRO A 115 -4.14 25.02 34.91
CA PRO A 115 -3.69 24.86 36.29
C PRO A 115 -4.17 26.07 37.11
N ILE A 116 -4.91 25.79 38.17
CA ILE A 116 -5.25 26.80 39.17
C ILE A 116 -3.93 27.19 39.84
N LEU A 117 -3.41 28.38 39.52
CA LEU A 117 -2.25 28.93 40.21
C LEU A 117 -2.64 29.10 41.69
N ALA A 118 -1.89 28.43 42.57
CA ALA A 118 -2.06 28.61 44.02
C ALA A 118 -1.92 30.11 44.33
N ARG A 119 -2.92 30.67 45.02
CA ARG A 119 -2.89 32.06 45.47
C ARG A 119 -1.64 32.26 46.32
N ALA A 120 -0.78 33.21 45.93
CA ALA A 120 0.43 33.52 46.66
C ALA A 120 0.10 33.73 48.16
N PRO A 121 0.91 33.20 49.09
CA PRO A 121 0.67 33.41 50.51
C PRO A 121 0.73 34.91 50.78
N VAL A 122 -0.36 35.47 51.29
CA VAL A 122 -0.38 36.83 51.80
C VAL A 122 0.47 36.81 53.07
N PHE A 123 1.68 37.37 52.99
CA PHE A 123 2.52 37.56 54.16
C PHE A 123 1.81 38.57 55.07
N ALA A 124 1.55 38.17 56.32
CA ALA A 124 1.04 39.11 57.32
C ALA A 124 2.09 40.22 57.52
N PRO A 125 1.68 41.49 57.64
CA PRO A 125 2.60 42.56 57.99
C PRO A 125 3.25 42.24 59.33
N ALA A 126 4.58 42.40 59.42
CA ALA A 126 5.32 42.18 60.66
C ALA A 126 4.75 43.08 61.78
N PRO A 127 4.63 42.56 63.02
CA PRO A 127 4.14 43.37 64.14
C PRO A 127 5.08 44.56 64.37
N ALA A 128 4.51 45.75 64.50
CA ALA A 128 5.25 46.97 64.78
C ALA A 128 6.02 46.84 66.11
N PRO A 129 7.25 47.36 66.22
CA PRO A 129 8.00 47.32 67.46
C PRO A 129 7.24 48.09 68.55
N PHE A 130 7.08 47.47 69.72
CA PHE A 130 6.52 48.12 70.89
C PHE A 130 7.47 49.23 71.35
N LEU A 131 7.02 50.48 71.23
CA LEU A 131 7.71 51.63 71.84
C LEU A 131 7.50 51.56 73.35
N THR A 132 8.58 51.33 74.10
CA THR A 132 8.53 51.44 75.55
C THR A 132 8.36 52.91 75.95
N PRO A 133 7.44 53.24 76.87
CA PRO A 133 7.28 54.61 77.35
C PRO A 133 8.57 55.08 78.03
N ARG A 134 9.15 56.18 77.53
CA ARG A 134 10.24 56.87 78.23
C ARG A 134 9.63 57.60 79.43
N LEU A 135 9.89 57.10 80.63
CA LEU A 135 9.49 57.80 81.86
C LEU A 135 10.14 59.20 81.89
N PRO A 136 9.40 60.26 82.25
CA PRO A 136 9.96 61.59 82.34
C PRO A 136 11.04 61.63 83.43
N SER A 137 12.17 62.24 83.10
CA SER A 137 13.25 62.50 84.04
C SER A 137 12.76 63.52 85.08
N PRO A 138 12.94 63.28 86.39
CA PRO A 138 12.59 64.25 87.41
C PRO A 138 13.57 65.42 87.37
N TYR A 139 13.08 66.61 87.02
CA TYR A 139 13.81 67.86 87.24
C TYR A 139 13.71 68.26 88.71
N TYR A 140 14.85 68.63 89.29
CA TYR A 140 14.97 69.26 90.60
C TYR A 140 15.12 70.79 90.43
N PHE A 141 14.32 71.53 91.22
CA PHE A 141 14.28 72.98 91.49
C PHE A 141 13.75 73.93 90.41
#